data_AF-A0A1M7J8C6-F1
#
_entry.id   AF-A0A1M7J8C6-F1
#
_cell.length_a   1.000
_cell.length_b   1.000
_cell.length_c   1.000
_cell.angle_alpha   90.00
_cell.angle_beta   90.00
_cell.angle_gamma   90.00
#
_symmetry.space_group_name_H-M   'P 1'
#
loop_
_entity.id
_entity.type
_entity.pdbx_description
1 polymer ?
#
loop_
_entity_poly.entity_id
_entity_poly.type
_entity_poly.pdbx_seq_one_letter_code
_entity_poly.pdbx_strand_id
1 'polypeptide(L)'
;MITSRDTGRWILPKGWLEKDMSPAQSAQKEAWEEAGVKSGVLHETGLGKFCYEKSAEDGCDLLVEVEVFRLDVTEMADDFPEAHERERGWFRPSDAAEAVQEPELKKILLRL
;
A
#
# COMPACT_ATOMS: atom_id res chain seq x y z
N MET A 1 -5.92 5.00 0.12
CA MET A 1 -5.87 3.88 -0.84
C MET A 1 -5.57 4.42 -2.22
N ILE A 2 -5.08 3.56 -3.11
CA ILE A 2 -4.81 3.86 -4.52
C ILE A 2 -5.29 2.71 -5.41
N THR A 3 -5.43 2.92 -6.71
CA THR A 3 -5.70 1.85 -7.67
C THR A 3 -4.42 1.13 -8.10
N SER A 4 -4.49 -0.17 -8.41
CA SER A 4 -3.42 -0.89 -9.11
C SER A 4 -3.27 -0.37 -10.54
N ARG A 5 -2.07 -0.47 -11.11
CA ARG A 5 -1.81 -0.08 -12.49
C ARG A 5 -2.44 -1.05 -13.51
N ASP A 6 -2.37 -2.35 -13.24
CA ASP A 6 -2.73 -3.37 -14.23
C ASP A 6 -4.25 -3.59 -14.33
N THR A 7 -4.96 -3.51 -13.19
CA THR A 7 -6.37 -3.91 -13.08
C THR A 7 -7.30 -2.81 -12.58
N GLY A 8 -6.75 -1.68 -12.13
CA GLY A 8 -7.54 -0.58 -11.55
C GLY A 8 -8.20 -0.92 -10.20
N ARG A 9 -7.85 -2.06 -9.58
CA ARG A 9 -8.44 -2.46 -8.28
C ARG A 9 -7.84 -1.66 -7.14
N TRP A 10 -8.63 -1.36 -6.11
CA TRP A 10 -8.15 -0.64 -4.93
C TRP A 10 -7.17 -1.48 -4.10
N ILE A 11 -6.03 -0.87 -3.75
CA ILE A 11 -4.96 -1.45 -2.94
C ILE A 11 -4.42 -0.42 -1.93
N LEU A 12 -3.56 -0.89 -1.02
CA LEU A 12 -2.66 -0.01 -0.25
C LEU A 12 -1.42 0.32 -1.09
N PRO A 13 -0.79 1.50 -0.88
CA PRO A 13 0.52 1.78 -1.44
C PRO A 13 1.55 0.73 -0.99
N LYS A 14 2.34 0.22 -1.93
CA LYS A 14 3.30 -0.86 -1.65
C LYS A 14 4.38 -0.95 -2.73
N GLY A 15 5.56 -1.40 -2.32
CA GLY A 15 6.64 -1.71 -3.24
C GLY A 15 7.65 -2.66 -2.63
N TRP A 16 8.76 -2.83 -3.34
CA TRP A 16 9.84 -3.69 -2.87
C TRP A 16 10.65 -2.98 -1.79
N LEU A 17 11.26 -3.76 -0.91
CA LEU A 17 12.17 -3.20 0.09
C LEU A 17 13.34 -2.51 -0.60
N GLU A 18 13.58 -1.27 -0.22
CA GLU A 18 14.75 -0.54 -0.70
C GLU A 18 15.98 -0.87 0.12
N LYS A 19 17.12 -0.81 -0.55
CA LYS A 19 18.40 -0.97 0.14
C LYS A 19 18.56 0.16 1.15
N ASP A 20 19.03 -0.19 2.35
CA ASP A 20 19.32 0.75 3.45
C ASP A 20 18.07 1.41 4.09
N MET A 21 16.87 0.88 3.86
CA MET A 21 15.63 1.31 4.54
C MET A 21 15.03 0.19 5.41
N SER A 22 14.38 0.57 6.52
CA SER A 22 13.49 -0.35 7.23
C SER A 22 12.24 -0.65 6.38
N PRO A 23 11.54 -1.79 6.60
CA PRO A 23 10.28 -2.06 5.91
C PRO A 23 9.23 -0.95 6.07
N ALA A 24 9.16 -0.33 7.25
CA ALA A 24 8.27 0.79 7.51
C ALA A 24 8.67 2.04 6.71
N GLN A 25 9.98 2.33 6.62
CA GLN A 25 10.50 3.44 5.81
C GLN A 25 10.25 3.23 4.32
N SER A 26 10.44 2.01 3.80
CA SER A 26 10.08 1.68 2.42
C SER A 26 8.57 1.87 2.20
N ALA A 27 7.71 1.43 3.12
CA ALA A 27 6.26 1.66 3.02
C ALA A 27 5.88 3.16 3.03
N GLN A 28 6.57 3.99 3.83
CA GLN A 28 6.37 5.44 3.83
C GLN A 28 6.81 6.07 2.51
N LYS A 29 7.92 5.63 1.93
CA LYS A 29 8.39 6.09 0.61
C LYS A 29 7.37 5.78 -0.48
N GLU A 30 6.83 4.56 -0.51
CA GLU A 30 5.79 4.16 -1.45
C GLU A 30 4.49 4.96 -1.25
N ALA A 31 4.14 5.30 0.00
CA ALA A 31 3.01 6.18 0.28
C ALA A 31 3.23 7.61 -0.26
N TRP A 32 4.47 8.09 -0.31
CA TRP A 32 4.81 9.34 -1.00
C TRP A 32 4.72 9.18 -2.51
N GLU A 33 5.39 8.18 -3.09
CA GLU A 33 5.51 8.02 -4.54
C GLU A 33 4.18 7.69 -5.20
N GLU A 34 3.42 6.76 -4.62
CA GLU A 34 2.17 6.26 -5.21
C GLU A 34 0.93 7.05 -4.77
N ALA A 35 0.95 7.71 -3.60
CA ALA A 35 -0.22 8.36 -3.02
C ALA A 35 -0.02 9.83 -2.59
N GLY A 36 1.19 10.39 -2.70
CA GLY A 36 1.46 11.77 -2.36
C GLY A 36 1.39 12.09 -0.87
N VAL A 37 1.63 11.11 0.02
CA VAL A 37 1.73 11.37 1.47
C VAL A 37 3.03 12.11 1.77
N LYS A 38 2.94 13.42 2.02
CA LYS A 38 4.12 14.29 2.19
C LYS A 38 4.67 14.25 3.61
N SER A 39 3.81 14.13 4.61
CA SER A 39 4.23 13.98 6.01
C SER A 39 3.18 13.22 6.84
N GLY A 40 3.66 12.60 7.92
CA GLY A 40 2.83 11.88 8.88
C GLY A 40 3.68 11.20 9.95
N VAL A 41 3.02 10.61 10.96
CA VAL A 41 3.68 9.83 12.01
C VAL A 41 3.72 8.36 11.60
N LEU A 42 4.91 7.87 11.27
CA LEU A 42 5.15 6.47 10.94
C LEU A 42 5.25 5.62 12.20
N HIS A 43 4.53 4.51 12.23
CA HIS A 43 4.66 3.49 13.26
C HIS A 43 5.54 2.35 12.75
N GLU A 44 6.67 2.10 13.40
CA GLU A 44 7.63 1.05 13.02
C GLU A 44 7.13 -0.38 13.27
N THR A 45 6.04 -0.54 14.03
CA THR A 45 5.43 -1.85 14.28
C THR A 45 4.45 -2.20 13.17
N GLY A 46 4.68 -3.32 12.48
CA GLY A 46 3.76 -3.84 11.47
C GLY A 46 2.39 -4.19 12.05
N LEU A 47 1.33 -3.80 11.34
CA LEU A 47 -0.06 -4.16 11.66
C LEU A 47 -0.39 -5.61 11.31
N GLY A 48 0.38 -6.20 10.40
CA GLY A 48 0.21 -7.56 9.93
C GLY A 48 0.79 -7.75 8.53
N LYS A 49 0.65 -8.97 8.03
CA LYS A 49 1.16 -9.37 6.72
C LYS A 49 0.06 -10.05 5.91
N PHE A 50 0.13 -9.92 4.59
CA PHE A 50 -0.70 -10.69 3.66
C PHE A 50 0.15 -11.16 2.49
N CYS A 51 -0.28 -12.23 1.83
CA CYS A 51 0.38 -12.74 0.65
C CYS A 51 -0.53 -12.59 -0.57
N TYR A 52 0.08 -12.41 -1.74
CA TYR A 52 -0.62 -12.48 -3.01
C TYR A 52 0.29 -13.08 -4.08
N GLU A 53 -0.31 -13.68 -5.10
CA GLU A 53 0.42 -14.17 -6.27
C GLU A 53 0.57 -13.02 -7.26
N LYS A 54 1.81 -12.77 -7.67
CA LYS A 54 2.16 -11.82 -8.74
C LYS A 54 2.59 -12.63 -9.95
N SER A 55 1.77 -12.61 -11.00
CA SER A 55 2.14 -13.21 -12.28
C SER A 55 3.30 -12.44 -12.90
N ALA A 56 4.38 -13.16 -13.21
CA ALA A 56 5.50 -12.63 -13.96
C ALA A 56 5.27 -12.85 -15.47
N GLU A 57 5.88 -12.01 -16.31
CA GLU A 57 5.77 -12.07 -17.78
C GLU A 57 6.30 -13.39 -18.36
N ASP A 58 7.16 -14.11 -17.62
CA ASP A 58 7.71 -15.41 -18.00
C ASP A 58 6.83 -16.61 -17.61
N GLY A 59 5.64 -16.36 -17.06
CA GLY A 59 4.67 -17.38 -16.68
C GLY A 59 4.94 -18.06 -15.33
N CYS A 60 5.92 -17.59 -14.56
CA CYS A 60 6.12 -18.05 -13.19
C CYS A 60 5.37 -17.13 -12.21
N ASP A 61 4.35 -17.65 -11.55
CA ASP A 61 3.70 -16.90 -10.47
C ASP A 61 4.63 -16.81 -9.25
N LEU A 62 4.90 -15.59 -8.80
CA LEU A 62 5.68 -15.31 -7.60
C LEU A 62 4.74 -15.10 -6.42
N LEU A 63 4.90 -15.90 -5.36
CA LEU A 63 4.24 -15.62 -4.08
C LEU A 63 4.96 -14.47 -3.38
N VAL A 64 4.27 -13.34 -3.22
CA VAL A 64 4.79 -12.13 -2.59
C VAL A 64 4.15 -11.93 -1.23
N GLU A 65 4.97 -11.80 -0.18
CA GLU A 65 4.53 -11.37 1.15
C GLU A 65 4.66 -9.83 1.26
N VAL A 66 3.63 -9.19 1.81
CA VAL A 66 3.58 -7.75 2.05
C VAL A 66 3.30 -7.51 3.53
N GLU A 67 4.11 -6.66 4.16
CA GLU A 67 3.88 -6.18 5.52
C GLU A 67 3.23 -4.79 5.51
N VAL A 68 2.20 -4.62 6.34
CA VAL A 68 1.39 -3.41 6.39
C VAL A 68 1.79 -2.57 7.61
N PHE A 69 2.08 -1.29 7.39
CA PHE A 69 2.43 -0.34 8.44
C PHE A 69 1.40 0.78 8.55
N ARG A 70 1.27 1.35 9.76
CA ARG A 70 0.41 2.51 10.00
C ARG A 70 1.20 3.79 9.79
N LEU A 71 0.62 4.71 9.02
CA LEU A 71 1.11 6.06 8.85
C LEU A 71 -0.03 7.04 9.15
N ASP A 72 0.08 7.80 10.23
CA ASP A 72 -0.88 8.83 10.59
C ASP A 72 -0.58 10.09 9.77
N VAL A 73 -1.24 10.20 8.63
CA VAL A 73 -1.01 11.25 7.64
C VAL A 73 -1.37 12.64 8.20
N THR A 74 -0.45 13.59 8.03
CA THR A 74 -0.63 15.00 8.41
C THR A 74 -0.66 15.93 7.21
N GLU A 75 -0.02 15.58 6.10
CA GLU A 75 0.01 16.40 4.89
C GLU A 75 0.00 15.53 3.63
N MET A 76 -0.77 15.97 2.63
CA MET A 76 -0.85 15.37 1.30
C MET A 76 -0.37 16.39 0.26
N ALA A 77 0.29 15.91 -0.79
CA ALA A 77 0.60 16.67 -1.98
C ALA A 77 -0.33 16.31 -3.14
N ASP A 78 -0.54 17.26 -4.04
CA ASP A 78 -1.25 17.06 -5.31
C ASP A 78 -0.28 16.83 -6.49
N ASP A 79 0.98 17.26 -6.35
CA ASP A 79 2.08 16.96 -7.27
C ASP A 79 3.06 15.98 -6.58
N PHE A 80 3.12 14.76 -7.11
CA PHE A 80 3.91 13.65 -6.57
C PHE A 80 4.24 12.65 -7.71
N PRO A 81 5.25 11.77 -7.52
CA PRO A 81 5.83 10.99 -8.63
C PRO A 81 4.84 10.23 -9.51
N GLU A 82 3.84 9.56 -8.92
CA GLU A 82 2.85 8.76 -9.67
C GLU A 82 1.45 9.39 -9.74
N ALA A 83 1.33 10.72 -9.58
CA ALA A 83 0.03 11.40 -9.51
C ALA A 83 -0.90 11.18 -10.72
N HIS A 84 -0.34 10.80 -11.87
CA HIS A 84 -1.06 10.57 -13.11
C HIS A 84 -1.20 9.10 -13.49
N GLU A 85 -0.67 8.19 -12.67
CA GLU A 85 -0.67 6.75 -12.96
C GLU A 85 -1.77 5.99 -12.24
N ARG A 86 -2.34 6.58 -11.18
CA ARG A 86 -3.29 5.92 -10.28
C ARG A 86 -4.34 6.89 -9.77
N GLU A 87 -5.51 6.36 -9.42
CA GLU A 87 -6.49 7.09 -8.63
C GLU A 87 -6.19 6.93 -7.15
N ARG A 88 -6.41 7.99 -6.36
CA ARG A 88 -6.22 8.02 -4.91
C ARG A 88 -7.55 8.32 -4.22
N GLY A 89 -7.84 7.60 -3.13
CA GLY A 89 -9.04 7.83 -2.33
C GLY A 89 -8.84 7.58 -0.85
N TRP A 90 -9.56 8.34 -0.03
CA TRP A 90 -9.70 8.10 1.41
C TRP A 90 -10.91 7.20 1.66
N PHE A 91 -10.72 6.21 2.51
CA PHE A 91 -11.73 5.20 2.83
C PHE A 91 -11.83 5.06 4.33
N ARG A 92 -13.04 4.75 4.82
CA ARG A 92 -13.18 4.19 6.17
C ARG A 92 -12.59 2.77 6.17
N PRO A 93 -12.08 2.26 7.31
CA PRO A 93 -11.48 0.93 7.36
C PRO A 93 -12.41 -0.20 6.86
N SER A 94 -13.72 -0.11 7.16
CA SER A 94 -14.73 -1.05 6.64
C SER A 94 -14.81 -1.03 5.12
N ASP A 95 -14.89 0.17 4.54
CA ASP A 95 -15.06 0.37 3.10
C ASP A 95 -13.78 -0.07 2.36
N ALA A 96 -12.61 0.18 2.95
CA ALA A 96 -11.32 -0.30 2.45
C ALA A 96 -11.23 -1.84 2.45
N ALA A 97 -11.72 -2.50 3.51
CA ALA A 97 -11.74 -3.95 3.60
C ALA A 97 -12.66 -4.59 2.56
N GLU A 98 -13.75 -3.93 2.18
CA GLU A 98 -14.62 -4.38 1.09
C GLU A 98 -13.95 -4.22 -0.29
N ALA A 99 -13.14 -3.17 -0.46
CA ALA A 99 -12.53 -2.80 -1.74
C ALA A 99 -11.31 -3.68 -2.14
N VAL A 100 -10.60 -4.27 -1.18
CA VAL A 100 -9.45 -5.15 -1.45
C VAL A 100 -9.88 -6.61 -1.69
N GLN A 101 -9.00 -7.45 -2.22
CA GLN A 101 -9.32 -8.85 -2.53
C GLN A 101 -8.70 -9.83 -1.53
N GLU A 102 -7.55 -9.46 -0.95
CA GLU A 102 -6.71 -10.31 -0.11
C GLU A 102 -7.36 -10.50 1.28
N PRO A 103 -7.80 -11.72 1.66
CA PRO A 103 -8.55 -11.97 2.89
C PRO A 103 -7.81 -11.54 4.18
N GLU A 104 -6.50 -11.71 4.22
CA GLU A 104 -5.64 -11.28 5.32
C GLU A 104 -5.59 -9.77 5.42
N LEU A 105 -5.49 -9.06 4.29
CA LEU A 105 -5.54 -7.61 4.25
C LEU A 105 -6.89 -7.08 4.75
N LYS A 106 -8.01 -7.73 4.36
CA LYS A 106 -9.35 -7.40 4.90
C LYS A 106 -9.36 -7.47 6.42
N LYS A 107 -8.80 -8.54 7.00
CA LYS A 107 -8.74 -8.72 8.45
C LYS A 107 -7.87 -7.67 9.13
N ILE A 108 -6.78 -7.23 8.50
CA ILE A 108 -5.93 -6.15 9.03
C ILE A 108 -6.72 -4.84 9.04
N LEU A 109 -7.37 -4.49 7.92
CA LEU A 109 -8.13 -3.25 7.79
C LEU A 109 -9.32 -3.19 8.75
N LEU A 110 -10.04 -4.29 8.97
CA LEU A 110 -11.19 -4.34 9.89
C LEU A 110 -10.81 -4.18 11.39
N ARG A 111 -9.52 -4.14 11.73
CA ARG A 111 -9.03 -3.95 13.10
C ARG A 111 -8.59 -2.50 13.40
N LEU A 112 -8.63 -1.63 12.40
CA LEU A 112 -8.33 -0.20 12.50
C LEU A 112 -9.59 0.59 12.88
#